data_AF-A0A378B434-F1
#
_entry.id   AF-A0A378B434-F1
#
_cell.length_a   1.000
_cell.length_b   1.000
_cell.length_c   1.000
_cell.angle_alpha   90.00
_cell.angle_beta   90.00
_cell.angle_gamma   90.00
#
_symmetry.space_group_name_H-M   'P 1'
#
loop_
_entity.id
_entity.type
_entity.pdbx_description
1 polymer ?
#
loop_
_entity_poly.entity_id
_entity_poly.type
_entity_poly.pdbx_seq_one_letter_code
_entity_poly.pdbx_strand_id
1 'polypeptide(L)'
;MKPDGTALWRSDILPWSDMLTGKIGEYPGYDPLQFMLDEAHKRGMKVHAWFNPYRVSVNTKPSTIAELNNTLTQVPASVFVLHRNWIRTASDRFVLDPGIPEARDWITSIVAEVVQNYPIDGVQFDDYFYTETASSPLNDNETFRRLRAGLCLEGRTGGDITPSSS
;
A
#
# COMPACT_ATOMS: atom_id res chain seq x y z
N MET A 1 -1.02 -4.76 -6.77
CA MET A 1 -0.33 -3.45 -6.68
C MET A 1 1.10 -3.66 -7.14
N LYS A 2 1.53 -2.96 -8.18
CA LYS A 2 2.95 -2.95 -8.57
C LYS A 2 3.73 -2.34 -7.39
N PRO A 3 4.99 -2.71 -7.15
CA PRO A 3 5.80 -2.18 -6.04
C PRO A 3 6.02 -0.66 -5.97
N ASP A 4 5.28 0.18 -6.68
CA ASP A 4 5.39 1.65 -6.63
C ASP A 4 4.04 2.34 -6.38
N GLY A 5 3.06 1.62 -5.84
CA GLY A 5 1.74 2.20 -5.56
C GLY A 5 0.97 2.58 -6.82
N THR A 6 1.18 1.86 -7.92
CA THR A 6 0.42 2.00 -9.17
C THR A 6 -0.31 0.71 -9.57
N ALA A 7 -1.31 0.84 -10.44
CA ALA A 7 -2.15 -0.26 -10.91
C ALA A 7 -1.85 -0.67 -12.36
N LEU A 8 -1.91 -1.99 -12.59
CA LEU A 8 -1.92 -2.62 -13.92
C LEU A 8 -3.35 -3.07 -14.31
N TRP A 9 -4.34 -2.45 -13.69
CA TRP A 9 -5.77 -2.70 -13.83
C TRP A 9 -6.52 -1.39 -13.65
N ARG A 10 -7.80 -1.34 -13.97
CA ARG A 10 -8.63 -0.15 -13.71
C ARG A 10 -8.90 -0.04 -12.21
N SER A 11 -8.36 1.00 -11.59
CA SER A 11 -8.51 1.26 -10.16
C SER A 11 -9.11 2.64 -9.92
N ASP A 12 -9.98 2.75 -8.93
CA ASP A 12 -10.48 4.02 -8.39
C ASP A 12 -9.58 4.53 -7.25
N ILE A 13 -8.64 3.70 -6.78
CA ILE A 13 -7.74 3.98 -5.65
C ILE A 13 -6.32 4.32 -6.12
N LEU A 14 -5.83 3.65 -7.17
CA LEU A 14 -4.45 3.75 -7.65
C LEU A 14 -4.34 4.34 -9.06
N PRO A 15 -3.36 5.21 -9.33
CA PRO A 15 -3.11 5.66 -10.69
C PRO A 15 -2.58 4.50 -11.57
N TRP A 16 -2.79 4.62 -12.88
CA TRP A 16 -2.19 3.70 -13.85
C TRP A 16 -0.67 3.66 -13.75
N SER A 17 -0.10 2.48 -13.94
CA SER A 17 1.34 2.29 -13.91
C SER A 17 2.03 2.86 -15.15
N ASP A 18 3.14 3.55 -14.89
CA ASP A 18 4.13 3.97 -15.90
C ASP A 18 4.67 2.80 -16.72
N MET A 19 4.61 1.56 -16.23
CA MET A 19 5.06 0.39 -17.00
C MET A 19 4.27 0.15 -18.29
N LEU A 20 3.03 0.66 -18.36
CA LEU A 20 2.17 0.44 -19.52
C LEU A 20 2.36 1.49 -20.61
N THR A 21 2.72 2.72 -20.23
CA THR A 21 2.70 3.91 -21.12
C THR A 21 3.95 4.79 -21.02
N GLY A 22 4.80 4.57 -20.03
CA GLY A 22 5.93 5.42 -19.67
C GLY A 22 5.57 6.58 -18.73
N LYS A 23 4.30 6.71 -18.32
CA LYS A 23 3.84 7.81 -17.47
C LYS A 23 2.80 7.37 -16.44
N ILE A 24 3.01 7.69 -15.17
CA ILE A 24 2.03 7.43 -14.11
C ILE A 24 0.71 8.12 -14.43
N GLY A 25 -0.40 7.39 -14.27
CA GLY A 25 -1.77 7.87 -14.41
C GLY A 25 -2.31 7.86 -15.84
N GLU A 26 -1.49 7.54 -16.85
CA GLU A 26 -1.94 7.50 -18.25
C GLU A 26 -2.64 6.17 -18.58
N TYR A 27 -3.88 6.26 -19.08
CA TYR A 27 -4.67 5.09 -19.46
C TYR A 27 -4.07 4.40 -20.69
N PRO A 28 -3.76 3.09 -20.63
CA PRO A 28 -3.10 2.35 -21.72
C PRO A 28 -4.03 2.00 -22.90
N GLY A 29 -5.30 2.42 -22.86
CA GLY A 29 -6.29 2.11 -23.90
C GLY A 29 -7.12 0.85 -23.66
N TYR A 30 -6.75 0.00 -22.69
CA TYR A 30 -7.47 -1.22 -22.33
C TYR A 30 -7.27 -1.58 -20.83
N ASP A 31 -7.94 -2.63 -20.34
CA ASP A 31 -7.70 -3.18 -19.00
C ASP A 31 -6.80 -4.43 -19.10
N PRO A 32 -5.52 -4.34 -18.68
CA PRO A 32 -4.58 -5.46 -18.82
C PRO A 32 -4.92 -6.64 -17.91
N LEU A 33 -5.42 -6.41 -16.70
CA LEU A 33 -5.76 -7.49 -15.78
C LEU A 33 -6.94 -8.30 -16.31
N GLN A 34 -7.98 -7.64 -16.81
CA GLN A 34 -9.10 -8.34 -17.41
C GLN A 34 -8.66 -9.18 -18.61
N PHE A 35 -7.85 -8.60 -19.50
CA PHE A 35 -7.33 -9.32 -20.67
C PHE A 35 -6.52 -10.57 -20.27
N MET A 36 -5.64 -10.45 -19.27
CA MET A 36 -4.86 -11.58 -18.77
C MET A 36 -5.74 -12.69 -18.17
N LEU A 37 -6.76 -12.32 -17.39
CA LEU A 37 -7.69 -13.26 -16.80
C LEU A 37 -8.46 -14.02 -17.88
N ASP A 38 -9.02 -13.30 -18.86
CA ASP A 38 -9.76 -13.90 -19.97
C ASP A 38 -8.91 -14.92 -20.74
N GLU A 39 -7.65 -14.57 -21.04
CA GLU A 39 -6.76 -15.46 -21.79
C GLU A 39 -6.28 -16.65 -20.95
N ALA A 40 -6.00 -16.46 -19.65
CA ALA A 40 -5.58 -17.54 -18.77
C ALA A 40 -6.72 -18.55 -18.53
N HIS A 41 -7.92 -18.06 -18.25
CA HIS A 41 -9.09 -18.89 -17.97
C HIS A 41 -9.54 -19.69 -19.20
N LYS A 42 -9.45 -19.11 -20.41
CA LYS A 42 -9.64 -19.86 -21.67
C LYS A 42 -8.73 -21.08 -21.81
N ARG A 43 -7.58 -21.07 -21.14
CA ARG A 43 -6.57 -22.14 -21.15
C ARG A 43 -6.59 -22.99 -19.88
N GLY A 44 -7.57 -22.80 -19.01
CA GLY A 44 -7.68 -23.52 -17.74
C GLY A 44 -6.57 -23.18 -16.73
N MET A 45 -5.90 -22.03 -16.90
CA MET A 45 -4.86 -21.57 -16.00
C MET A 45 -5.47 -20.72 -14.89
N LYS A 46 -5.02 -20.94 -13.64
CA LYS A 46 -5.37 -20.08 -12.51
C LYS A 46 -4.49 -18.83 -12.48
N VAL A 47 -5.07 -17.71 -12.09
CA VAL A 47 -4.37 -16.42 -11.94
C VAL A 47 -4.45 -15.94 -10.51
N HIS A 48 -3.30 -15.83 -9.86
CA HIS A 48 -3.19 -15.24 -8.53
C HIS A 48 -2.68 -13.80 -8.65
N ALA A 49 -3.40 -12.84 -8.09
CA ALA A 49 -3.01 -11.45 -8.08
C ALA A 49 -1.91 -11.23 -7.03
N TRP A 50 -0.75 -10.74 -7.48
CA TRP A 50 0.38 -10.42 -6.62
C TRP A 50 0.39 -8.95 -6.20
N PHE A 51 0.59 -8.70 -4.90
CA PHE A 51 0.65 -7.36 -4.33
C PHE A 51 1.94 -7.17 -3.52
N ASN A 52 2.65 -6.10 -3.80
CA ASN A 52 3.62 -5.55 -2.85
C ASN A 52 2.90 -4.51 -1.99
N PRO A 53 2.73 -4.71 -0.68
CA PRO A 53 1.81 -3.90 0.11
C PRO A 53 2.34 -2.50 0.46
N TYR A 54 3.64 -2.34 0.68
CA TYR A 54 4.16 -1.09 1.29
C TYR A 54 5.04 -0.25 0.36
N ARG A 55 5.56 -0.78 -0.76
CA ARG A 55 6.48 -0.01 -1.59
C ARG A 55 5.74 1.05 -2.44
N VAL A 56 6.23 2.28 -2.38
CA VAL A 56 5.69 3.46 -3.09
C VAL A 56 6.64 3.92 -4.20
N SER A 57 7.93 3.63 -4.09
CA SER A 57 8.87 3.86 -5.19
C SER A 57 9.99 2.83 -5.23
N VAL A 58 10.62 2.69 -6.40
CA VAL A 58 11.80 1.83 -6.57
C VAL A 58 13.12 2.54 -6.26
N ASN A 59 13.10 3.87 -6.12
CA ASN A 59 14.23 4.69 -5.70
C ASN A 59 13.78 6.07 -5.14
N THR A 60 14.68 6.86 -4.56
CA THR A 60 14.44 8.23 -4.05
C THR A 60 15.09 9.34 -4.90
N LYS A 61 15.37 9.09 -6.19
CA LYS A 61 16.02 10.08 -7.07
C LYS A 61 15.11 11.30 -7.30
N PRO A 62 15.68 12.49 -7.57
CA PRO A 62 14.90 13.70 -7.83
C PRO A 62 13.87 13.55 -8.97
N SER A 63 14.19 12.78 -10.01
CA SER A 63 13.27 12.51 -11.12
C SER A 63 12.02 11.74 -10.67
N THR A 64 12.19 10.73 -9.82
CA THR A 64 11.08 9.95 -9.26
C THR A 64 10.22 10.80 -8.32
N ILE A 65 10.85 11.65 -7.50
CA ILE A 65 10.12 12.61 -6.66
C ILE A 65 9.29 13.57 -7.50
N ALA A 66 9.87 14.11 -8.58
CA ALA A 66 9.18 15.02 -9.49
C ALA A 66 7.98 14.34 -10.17
N GLU A 67 8.16 13.11 -10.66
CA GLU A 67 7.09 12.34 -11.27
C GLU A 67 5.94 12.06 -10.30
N LEU A 68 6.23 11.59 -9.08
CA LEU A 68 5.21 11.37 -8.06
C LEU A 68 4.49 12.67 -7.68
N ASN A 69 5.21 13.80 -7.57
CA ASN A 69 4.62 15.11 -7.30
C ASN A 69 3.68 15.59 -8.40
N ASN A 70 3.98 15.27 -9.66
CA ASN A 70 3.15 15.64 -10.81
C ASN A 70 1.81 14.89 -10.86
N THR A 71 1.60 13.87 -10.01
CA THR A 71 0.33 13.15 -9.90
C THR A 71 -0.75 13.90 -9.14
N LEU A 72 -0.45 15.04 -8.50
CA LEU A 72 -1.40 15.77 -7.63
C LEU A 72 -2.72 16.15 -8.33
N THR A 73 -2.68 16.41 -9.64
CA THR A 73 -3.86 16.76 -10.43
C THR A 73 -4.54 15.55 -11.09
N GLN A 74 -4.00 14.35 -10.91
CA GLN A 74 -4.58 13.10 -11.43
C GLN A 74 -5.67 12.58 -10.50
N VAL A 75 -6.59 11.80 -11.07
CA VAL A 75 -7.64 11.11 -10.32
C VAL A 75 -7.64 9.63 -10.72
N PRO A 76 -7.28 8.71 -9.82
CA PRO A 76 -6.66 8.94 -8.50
C PRO A 76 -5.19 9.42 -8.60
N ALA A 77 -4.74 10.18 -7.59
CA ALA A 77 -3.35 10.62 -7.46
C ALA A 77 -2.50 9.58 -6.70
N SER A 78 -1.16 9.73 -6.73
CA SER A 78 -0.28 8.83 -5.97
C SER A 78 -0.48 8.96 -4.46
N VAL A 79 -0.44 7.83 -3.74
CA VAL A 79 -0.41 7.82 -2.26
C VAL A 79 0.72 8.67 -1.69
N PHE A 80 1.83 8.81 -2.44
CA PHE A 80 2.94 9.68 -2.07
C PHE A 80 2.45 11.12 -1.83
N VAL A 81 1.60 11.67 -2.70
CA VAL A 81 1.08 13.05 -2.61
C VAL A 81 -0.14 13.17 -1.72
N LEU A 82 -0.99 12.14 -1.68
CA LEU A 82 -2.21 12.14 -0.86
C LEU A 82 -1.91 11.99 0.63
N HIS A 83 -0.88 11.22 0.99
CA HIS A 83 -0.59 10.86 2.38
C HIS A 83 0.90 10.94 2.70
N ARG A 84 1.49 12.14 2.54
CA ARG A 84 2.91 12.43 2.83
C ARG A 84 3.36 11.94 4.21
N ASN A 85 2.50 12.05 5.21
CA ASN A 85 2.76 11.62 6.58
C ASN A 85 2.86 10.09 6.74
N TRP A 86 2.37 9.31 5.77
CA TRP A 86 2.51 7.86 5.74
C TRP A 86 3.83 7.39 5.16
N ILE A 87 4.58 8.27 4.48
CA ILE A 87 5.77 7.88 3.73
C ILE A 87 7.00 7.83 4.65
N ARG A 88 7.77 6.76 4.51
CA ARG A 88 9.12 6.57 5.08
C ARG A 88 10.11 6.27 3.96
N THR A 89 11.39 6.38 4.30
CA THR A 89 12.47 5.97 3.40
C THR A 89 13.20 4.77 3.98
N ALA A 90 13.27 3.68 3.23
CA ALA A 90 14.02 2.48 3.60
C ALA A 90 14.73 1.93 2.36
N SER A 91 16.02 1.58 2.48
CA SER A 91 16.83 1.05 1.37
C SER A 91 16.71 1.87 0.07
N ASP A 92 16.86 3.19 0.17
CA ASP A 92 16.73 4.16 -0.92
C ASP A 92 15.39 4.13 -1.66
N ARG A 93 14.30 3.72 -1.00
CA ARG A 93 12.95 3.65 -1.56
C ARG A 93 11.95 4.35 -0.66
N PHE A 94 10.88 4.90 -1.25
CA PHE A 94 9.72 5.32 -0.50
C PHE A 94 8.84 4.11 -0.18
N VAL A 95 8.43 4.01 1.08
CA VAL A 95 7.54 2.96 1.59
C VAL A 95 6.47 3.56 2.49
N LEU A 96 5.32 2.90 2.61
CA LEU A 96 4.30 3.21 3.60
C LEU A 96 4.75 2.73 4.98
N ASP A 97 4.46 3.51 6.02
CA ASP A 97 4.65 3.14 7.41
C ASP A 97 3.58 2.10 7.84
N PRO A 98 3.94 0.81 8.01
CA PRO A 98 3.00 -0.24 8.38
C PRO A 98 2.41 -0.03 9.78
N GLY A 99 3.04 0.79 10.63
CA GLY A 99 2.53 1.15 11.93
C GLY A 99 1.24 1.96 11.84
N ILE A 100 1.02 2.73 10.78
CA ILE A 100 -0.16 3.60 10.63
C ILE A 100 -1.40 2.76 10.25
N PRO A 101 -2.46 2.72 11.09
CA PRO A 101 -3.67 1.95 10.81
C PRO A 101 -4.33 2.29 9.47
N GLU A 102 -4.43 3.58 9.16
CA GLU A 102 -5.07 4.07 7.94
C GLU A 102 -4.31 3.63 6.67
N ALA A 103 -2.97 3.50 6.76
CA ALA A 103 -2.17 2.96 5.66
C ALA A 103 -2.46 1.46 5.44
N ARG A 104 -2.68 0.69 6.51
CA ARG A 104 -3.07 -0.73 6.41
C ARG A 104 -4.48 -0.89 5.84
N ASP A 105 -5.41 -0.03 6.25
CA ASP A 105 -6.78 -0.04 5.73
C ASP A 105 -6.80 0.31 4.24
N TRP A 106 -5.99 1.28 3.81
CA TRP A 106 -5.81 1.63 2.40
C TRP A 106 -5.22 0.48 1.57
N ILE A 107 -4.23 -0.25 2.08
CA ILE A 107 -3.72 -1.45 1.40
C ILE A 107 -4.81 -2.51 1.28
N THR A 108 -5.60 -2.69 2.34
CA THR A 108 -6.70 -3.67 2.37
C THR A 108 -7.78 -3.31 1.35
N SER A 109 -8.12 -2.03 1.19
CA SER A 109 -9.12 -1.60 0.20
C SER A 109 -8.67 -1.84 -1.25
N ILE A 110 -7.37 -1.72 -1.55
CA ILE A 110 -6.81 -2.05 -2.86
C ILE A 110 -6.98 -3.54 -3.17
N VAL A 111 -6.72 -4.41 -2.20
CA VAL A 111 -6.91 -5.87 -2.38
C VAL A 111 -8.40 -6.18 -2.54
N ALA A 112 -9.25 -5.54 -1.74
CA ALA A 112 -10.69 -5.69 -1.82
C ALA A 112 -11.25 -5.24 -3.17
N GLU A 113 -10.76 -4.14 -3.76
CA GLU A 113 -11.12 -3.67 -5.10
C GLU A 113 -10.86 -4.76 -6.15
N VAL A 114 -9.67 -5.36 -6.13
CA VAL A 114 -9.33 -6.40 -7.10
C VAL A 114 -10.18 -7.65 -6.92
N VAL A 115 -10.36 -8.11 -5.67
CA VAL A 115 -11.18 -9.30 -5.36
C VAL A 115 -12.65 -9.10 -5.77
N GLN A 116 -13.19 -7.88 -5.62
CA GLN A 116 -14.58 -7.58 -5.95
C GLN A 116 -14.80 -7.43 -7.47
N ASN A 117 -13.83 -6.87 -8.18
CA ASN A 117 -14.01 -6.48 -9.58
C ASN A 117 -13.48 -7.50 -10.58
N TYR A 118 -12.60 -8.41 -10.17
CA TYR A 118 -11.94 -9.35 -11.07
C TYR A 118 -12.06 -10.81 -10.58
N PRO A 119 -12.29 -11.77 -11.49
CA PRO A 119 -12.40 -13.19 -11.13
C PRO A 119 -11.02 -13.82 -10.88
N ILE A 120 -10.26 -13.32 -9.91
CA ILE A 120 -8.95 -13.89 -9.56
C ILE A 120 -9.10 -15.20 -8.78
N ASP A 121 -8.15 -16.13 -8.95
CA ASP A 121 -8.15 -17.44 -8.30
C ASP A 121 -7.45 -17.42 -6.93
N GLY A 122 -6.71 -16.36 -6.62
CA GLY A 122 -6.01 -16.18 -5.36
C GLY A 122 -5.33 -14.83 -5.23
N VAL A 123 -4.96 -14.49 -4.00
CA VAL A 123 -4.15 -13.31 -3.66
C VAL A 123 -2.82 -13.78 -3.09
N GLN A 124 -1.73 -13.19 -3.57
CA GLN A 124 -0.38 -13.44 -3.07
C GLN A 124 0.25 -12.12 -2.64
N PHE A 125 0.77 -12.06 -1.42
CA PHE A 125 1.59 -10.93 -0.97
C PHE A 125 3.07 -11.22 -1.18
N ASP A 126 3.80 -10.17 -1.53
CA ASP A 126 5.26 -10.16 -1.58
C ASP A 126 5.87 -10.26 -0.16
N ASP A 127 7.17 -10.51 -0.08
CA ASP A 127 7.94 -10.65 1.19
C ASP A 127 8.37 -9.30 1.82
N TYR A 128 8.04 -8.17 1.17
CA TYR A 128 8.38 -6.82 1.62
C TYR A 128 7.43 -6.33 2.71
N PHE A 129 7.75 -6.61 3.97
CA PHE A 129 7.02 -6.09 5.14
C PHE A 129 7.79 -4.97 5.84
N TYR A 130 8.90 -5.31 6.51
CA TYR A 130 9.85 -4.38 7.12
C TYR A 130 11.20 -4.63 6.46
N THR A 131 11.62 -3.79 5.53
CA THR A 131 13.01 -3.82 5.07
C THR A 131 13.87 -3.11 6.10
N GLU A 132 14.27 -3.84 7.14
CA GLU A 132 15.34 -3.43 8.03
C GLU A 132 16.59 -4.19 7.64
N THR A 133 17.57 -3.49 7.07
CA THR A 133 18.95 -3.94 7.22
C THR A 133 19.53 -3.26 8.44
N ALA A 134 20.54 -3.86 9.08
CA ALA A 134 21.26 -3.21 10.18
C ALA A 134 21.81 -1.82 9.80
N SER A 135 21.98 -1.55 8.50
CA SER A 135 22.41 -0.28 7.93
C SER A 135 21.27 0.68 7.51
N SER A 136 20.01 0.23 7.46
CA SER A 136 18.86 1.04 7.03
C SER A 136 17.58 0.58 7.76
N PRO A 137 17.41 0.96 9.04
CA PRO A 137 16.17 0.69 9.76
C PRO A 137 15.04 1.59 9.25
N LEU A 138 13.79 1.09 9.28
CA LEU A 138 12.58 1.82 8.87
C LEU A 138 12.32 3.09 9.73
N ASN A 139 12.93 3.15 10.92
CA ASN A 139 12.86 4.23 11.90
C ASN A 139 11.40 4.64 12.24
N ASP A 140 10.59 3.66 12.62
CA ASP A 140 9.18 3.79 13.00
C ASP A 140 8.97 4.01 14.51
N ASN A 141 10.04 4.25 15.27
CA ASN A 141 10.05 4.40 16.74
C ASN A 141 9.01 5.40 17.27
N GLU A 142 8.72 6.46 16.53
CA GLU A 142 7.69 7.43 16.91
C GLU A 142 6.28 6.88 16.72
N THR A 143 6.00 6.24 15.59
CA THR A 143 4.73 5.56 15.30
C THR A 143 4.46 4.47 16.34
N PHE A 144 5.47 3.66 16.65
CA PHE A 144 5.41 2.63 17.68
C PHE A 144 5.06 3.22 19.06
N ARG A 145 5.76 4.28 19.49
CA ARG A 145 5.49 4.93 20.79
C ARG A 145 4.06 5.47 20.88
N ARG A 146 3.57 6.12 19.83
CA ARG A 146 2.24 6.71 19.79
C ARG A 146 1.13 5.66 19.89
N LEU A 147 1.22 4.57 19.13
CA LEU A 147 0.20 3.52 19.12
C LEU A 147 0.27 2.62 20.35
N ARG A 148 1.48 2.38 20.89
CA ARG A 148 1.64 1.70 22.18
C ARG A 148 1.01 2.51 23.32
N ALA A 149 1.15 3.83 23.31
CA ALA A 149 0.49 4.70 24.28
C ALA A 149 -1.04 4.67 24.15
N GLY A 150 -1.58 4.62 22.92
CA GLY A 150 -3.00 4.45 22.66
C GLY A 150 -3.57 3.14 23.24
N LEU A 151 -2.88 2.02 23.00
CA LEU A 151 -3.23 0.71 23.56
C LEU A 151 -3.17 0.68 25.10
N CYS A 152 -2.24 1.43 25.72
CA CYS A 152 -2.18 1.56 27.18
C CYS A 152 -3.33 2.40 27.78
N LEU A 153 -3.94 3.30 27.00
CA LEU A 153 -5.06 4.12 27.46
C LEU A 153 -6.40 3.39 27.33
N GLU A 154 -6.56 2.51 26.34
CA GLU A 154 -7.74 1.64 26.19
C GLU A 154 -7.79 0.50 27.23
N GLY A 155 -6.65 0.16 27.86
CA GLY A 155 -6.58 -0.85 28.92
C GLY A 155 -6.99 -0.37 30.33
N ARG A 156 -7.44 0.87 30.50
CA ARG A 156 -7.67 1.49 31.83
C ARG A 156 -9.11 1.85 32.18
N THR A 157 -10.09 1.40 31.41
CA THR A 157 -11.52 1.54 31.74
C THR A 157 -12.09 0.22 32.27
N GLY A 158 -11.71 -0.15 33.49
CA GLY A 158 -12.19 -1.37 34.13
C GLY A 158 -12.09 -1.33 35.65
N GLY A 159 -13.05 -0.63 36.29
CA GLY A 159 -13.53 -0.89 37.65
C GLY A 159 -12.57 -0.65 38.82
N ASP A 160 -12.66 0.53 39.44
CA ASP A 160 -12.26 0.71 40.84
C ASP A 160 -13.20 -0.10 41.73
N ILE A 161 -12.68 -1.17 42.34
CA ILE A 161 -13.30 -1.85 43.48
C ILE A 161 -12.56 -1.36 44.73
N THR A 162 -13.26 -0.58 45.55
CA THR A 162 -12.80 -0.21 46.89
C THR A 162 -12.83 -1.42 47.82
N PRO A 163 -11.81 -1.67 48.65
CA PRO A 163 -11.93 -2.66 49.72
C PRO A 163 -12.50 -1.99 50.97
N SER A 164 -13.63 -2.53 51.46
CA SER A 164 -14.17 -2.23 52.78
C SER A 164 -13.26 -2.77 53.87
N SER A 165 -12.86 -1.93 54.82
CA SER A 165 -12.33 -2.36 56.12
C SER A 165 -13.46 -2.37 57.15
N SER A 166 -13.50 -3.49 57.88
CA SER A 166 -14.23 -3.82 59.12
C SER A 166 -14.68 -2.67 60.02
#